data_AF-A0AAJ5MBU2-F1
#
_entry.id   AF-A0AAJ5MBU2-F1
#
_cell.length_a   1.000
_cell.length_b   1.000
_cell.length_c   1.000
_cell.angle_alpha   90.00
_cell.angle_beta   90.00
_cell.angle_gamma   90.00
#
_symmetry.space_group_name_H-M   'P 1'
#
loop_
_entity.id
_entity.type
_entity.pdbx_description
1 polymer ?
#
loop_
_entity_poly.entity_id
_entity_poly.type
_entity_poly.pdbx_seq_one_letter_code
_entity_poly.pdbx_strand_id
1 'polypeptide(L)'
;MPHKLPISITLFVLLAAASWVKIDKKSHERRVATLAEARLGEKLFGDSSLSAKKTLACSSCHDPAHAFAQHIPVPLVYDRRIGTRNVPSLLGNL
;
A
#
# COMPACT_ATOMS: atom_id res chain seq x y z
N MET A 1 30.83 -48.96 -6.14
CA MET A 1 29.64 -49.11 -6.98
C MET A 1 28.89 -47.79 -6.96
N PRO A 2 28.79 -47.05 -8.08
CA PRO A 2 28.16 -45.74 -8.05
C PRO A 2 26.64 -45.89 -7.88
N HIS A 3 26.12 -45.47 -6.72
CA HIS A 3 24.69 -45.35 -6.47
C HIS A 3 24.10 -44.31 -7.43
N LYS A 4 23.47 -44.76 -8.52
CA LYS A 4 22.64 -43.89 -9.36
C LYS A 4 21.39 -43.56 -8.55
N LEU A 5 21.13 -42.27 -8.30
CA LEU A 5 19.89 -41.82 -7.67
C LEU A 5 18.68 -42.34 -8.49
N PRO A 6 17.62 -42.84 -7.85
CA PRO A 6 16.43 -43.32 -8.55
C PRO A 6 15.76 -42.16 -9.30
N ILE A 7 15.31 -42.43 -10.52
CA ILE A 7 14.70 -41.46 -11.47
C ILE A 7 13.57 -40.64 -10.83
N SER A 8 12.85 -41.24 -9.87
CA SER A 8 11.79 -40.58 -9.09
C SER A 8 12.29 -39.35 -8.31
N ILE A 9 13.48 -39.44 -7.71
CA ILE A 9 14.05 -38.33 -6.93
C ILE A 9 14.46 -37.19 -7.86
N THR A 10 15.09 -37.49 -9.00
CA THR A 10 15.46 -36.47 -9.99
C THR A 10 14.23 -35.76 -10.57
N LEU A 11 13.15 -36.49 -10.83
CA LEU A 11 11.90 -35.91 -11.34
C LEU A 11 11.24 -35.01 -10.30
N PHE A 12 11.22 -35.44 -9.04
CA PHE A 12 10.67 -34.64 -7.94
C PHE A 12 11.44 -33.32 -7.73
N VAL A 13 12.78 -33.37 -7.76
CA VAL A 13 13.62 -32.17 -7.64
C VAL A 13 13.37 -31.18 -8.79
N LEU A 14 13.23 -31.66 -10.03
CA LEU A 14 12.93 -30.80 -11.18
C LEU A 14 11.53 -30.15 -11.07
N LEU A 15 10.52 -30.90 -10.63
CA LEU A 15 9.17 -30.36 -10.40
C LEU A 15 9.14 -29.34 -9.26
N ALA A 16 9.84 -29.60 -8.16
CA ALA A 16 9.99 -28.67 -7.05
C ALA A 16 10.66 -27.37 -7.52
N ALA A 17 11.78 -27.46 -8.25
CA ALA A 17 12.49 -26.31 -8.80
C ALA A 17 11.58 -25.48 -9.74
N ALA A 18 10.84 -26.12 -10.63
CA ALA A 18 9.89 -25.43 -11.52
C ALA A 18 8.76 -24.73 -10.75
N SER A 19 8.26 -25.34 -9.67
CA SER A 19 7.24 -24.74 -8.80
C SER A 19 7.77 -23.50 -8.08
N TRP A 20 9.03 -23.53 -7.60
CA TRP A 20 9.66 -22.40 -6.90
C TRP A 20 9.86 -21.19 -7.82
N VAL A 21 10.32 -21.42 -9.06
CA VAL A 21 10.43 -20.35 -10.08
C VAL A 21 9.07 -19.68 -10.32
N LYS A 22 7.99 -20.46 -10.36
CA LYS A 22 6.63 -19.93 -10.57
C LYS A 22 6.14 -19.11 -9.38
N ILE A 23 6.51 -19.47 -8.15
CA ILE A 23 6.18 -18.73 -6.92
C ILE A 23 6.91 -17.38 -6.90
N ASP A 24 8.21 -17.37 -7.21
CA ASP A 24 9.03 -16.15 -7.24
C ASP A 24 8.45 -15.12 -8.21
N LYS A 25 8.17 -15.55 -9.46
CA LYS A 25 7.57 -14.69 -10.48
C LYS A 25 6.25 -14.08 -10.03
N LYS A 26 5.33 -14.88 -9.48
CA LYS A 26 4.04 -14.40 -8.96
C LYS A 26 4.21 -13.44 -7.77
N SER A 27 5.25 -13.63 -6.96
CA SER A 27 5.55 -12.72 -5.84
C SER A 27 6.07 -11.37 -6.33
N HIS A 28 6.94 -11.37 -7.33
CA HIS A 28 7.49 -10.17 -7.94
C HIS A 28 6.39 -9.35 -8.62
N GLU A 29 5.54 -9.99 -9.42
CA GLU A 29 4.38 -9.33 -10.07
C GLU A 29 3.45 -8.67 -9.04
N ARG A 30 3.14 -9.36 -7.93
CA ARG A 30 2.35 -8.78 -6.83
C ARG A 30 3.03 -7.57 -6.20
N ARG A 31 4.34 -7.65 -5.89
CA ARG A 31 5.09 -6.51 -5.35
C ARG A 31 5.07 -5.31 -6.30
N VAL A 32 5.27 -5.53 -7.60
CA VAL A 32 5.22 -4.48 -8.62
C VAL A 32 3.82 -3.85 -8.67
N ALA A 33 2.75 -4.65 -8.66
CA ALA A 33 1.38 -4.16 -8.62
C ALA A 33 1.12 -3.33 -7.36
N THR A 34 1.50 -3.81 -6.18
CA THR A 34 1.35 -3.08 -4.92
C THR A 34 2.12 -1.76 -4.92
N LEU A 35 3.32 -1.70 -5.51
CA LEU A 35 4.06 -0.43 -5.63
C LEU A 35 3.38 0.54 -6.59
N ALA A 36 2.79 0.06 -7.68
CA ALA A 36 2.03 0.90 -8.61
C ALA A 36 0.76 1.46 -7.93
N GLU A 37 0.04 0.63 -7.18
CA GLU A 37 -1.12 1.02 -6.38
C GLU A 37 -0.73 2.05 -5.31
N ALA A 38 0.37 1.84 -4.59
CA ALA A 38 0.86 2.78 -3.57
C ALA A 38 1.20 4.16 -4.18
N ARG A 39 1.88 4.19 -5.33
CA ARG A 39 2.20 5.45 -6.04
C ARG A 39 0.97 6.16 -6.54
N LEU A 40 -0.03 5.42 -7.05
CA LEU A 40 -1.30 6.00 -7.43
C LEU A 40 -2.02 6.56 -6.20
N GLY A 41 -2.04 5.81 -5.10
CA GLY A 41 -2.60 6.23 -3.82
C GLY A 41 -1.98 7.53 -3.31
N GLU A 42 -0.66 7.66 -3.34
CA GLU A 42 0.06 8.88 -2.97
C GLU A 42 -0.40 10.09 -3.80
N LYS A 43 -0.52 9.93 -5.13
CA LYS A 43 -1.04 11.00 -5.99
C LYS A 43 -2.46 11.40 -5.63
N LEU A 44 -3.36 10.43 -5.47
CA LEU A 44 -4.76 10.68 -5.12
C LEU A 44 -4.89 11.31 -3.72
N PHE A 45 -4.01 10.94 -2.78
CA PHE A 45 -4.00 11.48 -1.42
C PHE A 45 -3.70 12.99 -1.38
N GLY A 46 -2.92 13.48 -2.34
CA GLY A 46 -2.63 14.89 -2.57
C GLY A 46 -3.57 15.60 -3.56
N ASP A 47 -4.51 14.89 -4.19
CA ASP A 47 -5.33 15.46 -5.27
C ASP A 47 -6.58 16.16 -4.73
N SER A 48 -6.60 17.48 -4.81
CA SER A 48 -7.76 18.26 -4.36
C SER A 48 -8.96 18.14 -5.29
N SER A 49 -8.77 17.74 -6.56
CA SER A 49 -9.83 17.65 -7.56
C SER A 49 -10.93 16.63 -7.22
N LEU A 50 -10.61 15.71 -6.31
CA LEU A 50 -11.54 14.71 -5.77
C LEU A 50 -12.55 15.29 -4.77
N SER A 51 -12.33 16.50 -4.26
CA SER A 51 -13.31 17.19 -3.40
C SER A 51 -14.35 17.96 -4.23
N ALA A 52 -15.58 18.07 -3.70
CA ALA A 52 -16.70 18.73 -4.39
C ALA A 52 -16.41 20.18 -4.82
N LYS A 53 -15.54 20.90 -4.08
CA LYS A 53 -15.12 22.27 -4.38
C LYS A 53 -13.71 22.38 -4.93
N LYS A 54 -13.00 21.26 -5.11
CA LYS A 54 -11.61 21.19 -5.58
C LYS A 54 -10.59 21.92 -4.70
N THR A 55 -10.91 22.13 -3.42
CA THR A 55 -10.10 22.89 -2.46
C THR A 55 -9.46 22.03 -1.36
N LEU A 56 -9.89 20.78 -1.20
CA LEU A 56 -9.40 19.88 -0.16
C LEU A 56 -8.93 18.56 -0.77
N ALA A 57 -7.80 18.06 -0.30
CA ALA A 57 -7.32 16.70 -0.52
C ALA A 57 -7.34 15.92 0.80
N CYS A 58 -7.06 14.61 0.76
CA CYS A 58 -6.92 13.82 1.99
C CYS A 58 -5.81 14.40 2.90
N SER A 59 -4.69 14.81 2.30
CA SER A 59 -3.56 15.44 2.98
C SER A 59 -3.85 16.81 3.58
N SER A 60 -4.93 17.49 3.19
CA SER A 60 -5.31 18.79 3.78
C SER A 60 -5.70 18.68 5.25
N CYS A 61 -6.22 17.53 5.65
CA CYS A 61 -6.55 17.22 7.05
C CYS A 61 -5.56 16.20 7.63
N HIS A 62 -5.13 15.21 6.85
CA HIS A 62 -4.20 14.17 7.27
C HIS A 62 -2.77 14.48 6.82
N ASP A 63 -2.11 15.41 7.51
CA ASP A 63 -0.81 15.95 7.11
C ASP A 63 0.34 14.96 7.42
N PRO A 64 1.11 14.50 6.42
CA PRO A 64 2.28 13.63 6.64
C PRO A 64 3.30 14.19 7.65
N ALA A 65 3.46 15.53 7.72
CA ALA A 65 4.38 16.17 8.67
C ALA A 65 3.93 16.04 10.13
N HIS A 66 2.64 15.75 10.35
CA HIS A 66 2.02 15.57 11.66
C HIS A 66 1.52 14.13 11.84
N ALA A 67 2.30 13.15 11.37
CA ALA A 67 1.95 11.73 11.45
C ALA A 67 0.58 11.42 10.84
N PHE A 68 0.22 12.09 9.75
CA PHE A 68 -1.08 11.98 9.08
C PHE A 68 -2.28 12.33 9.96
N ALA A 69 -2.05 13.12 11.01
CA ALA A 69 -3.08 13.77 11.81
C ALA A 69 -3.08 15.28 11.54
N GLN A 70 -3.86 16.03 12.31
CA GLN A 70 -3.84 17.49 12.26
C GLN A 70 -3.51 18.10 13.63
N HIS A 71 -2.70 19.14 13.64
CA HIS A 71 -2.20 19.77 14.88
C HIS A 71 -3.19 20.72 15.57
N ILE A 72 -4.47 20.73 15.17
CA ILE A 72 -5.52 21.58 15.76
C ILE A 72 -6.64 20.73 16.37
N PRO A 73 -7.32 21.20 17.44
CA PRO A 73 -8.35 20.42 18.13
C PRO A 73 -9.49 19.96 17.23
N VAL A 74 -10.03 20.84 16.38
CA VAL A 74 -11.07 20.54 15.39
C VAL A 74 -10.83 21.42 14.15
N PRO A 75 -10.77 20.85 12.94
CA PRO A 75 -10.48 21.65 11.76
C PRO A 75 -11.68 22.37 11.17
N LEU A 76 -11.34 23.33 10.31
CA LEU A 76 -12.27 23.84 9.32
C LEU A 76 -12.39 22.84 8.16
N VAL A 77 -13.62 22.57 7.74
CA VAL A 77 -13.94 21.88 6.49
C VAL A 77 -14.29 22.92 5.41
N TYR A 78 -14.75 22.46 4.24
CA TYR A 78 -15.17 23.36 3.17
C TYR A 78 -16.24 24.36 3.64
N ASP A 79 -16.29 25.53 2.98
CA ASP A 79 -17.17 26.65 3.34
C ASP A 79 -16.96 27.21 4.77
N ARG A 80 -15.75 27.04 5.32
CA ARG A 80 -15.36 27.51 6.68
C ARG A 80 -16.23 26.93 7.79
N ARG A 81 -16.86 25.78 7.57
CA ARG A 81 -17.60 25.08 8.63
C ARG A 81 -16.61 24.44 9.58
N ILE A 82 -16.91 24.44 10.87
CA ILE A 82 -16.11 23.72 11.86
C ILE A 82 -16.52 22.25 11.80
N GLY A 83 -15.54 21.34 11.82
CA GLY A 83 -15.77 19.90 11.94
C GLY A 83 -16.42 19.53 13.28
N THR A 84 -16.64 18.24 13.50
CA THR A 84 -17.28 17.74 14.73
C THR A 84 -16.31 17.07 15.70
N ARG A 85 -15.07 16.82 15.26
CA ARG A 85 -14.04 16.11 16.03
C ARG A 85 -12.65 16.42 15.52
N ASN A 86 -11.66 16.04 16.31
CA ASN A 86 -10.25 16.03 15.93
C ASN A 86 -10.00 15.07 14.74
N VAL A 87 -8.99 15.39 13.92
CA VAL A 87 -8.55 14.53 12.82
C VAL A 87 -7.50 13.53 13.33
N PRO A 88 -7.84 12.23 13.41
CA PRO A 88 -6.92 11.23 13.91
C PRO A 88 -5.78 10.97 12.92
N SER A 89 -4.71 10.34 13.41
CA SER A 89 -3.65 9.81 12.56
C SER A 89 -4.17 8.66 11.69
N LEU A 90 -3.66 8.57 10.45
CA LEU A 90 -3.87 7.41 9.57
C LEU A 90 -2.85 6.29 9.76
N LEU A 91 -1.86 6.46 10.64
CA LEU A 91 -0.85 5.42 10.90
C LEU A 91 -1.40 4.26 11.75
N GLY A 92 -2.65 4.35 12.22
CA GLY A 92 -3.29 3.33 13.04
C GLY A 92 -2.77 3.34 14.48
N ASN A 93 -3.00 2.24 15.21
CA ASN A 93 -2.40 2.04 16.53
C ASN A 93 -0.98 1.49 16.32
N LEU A 94 0.02 2.33 16.60
CA LEU A 94 1.39 1.88 16.88
C LEU A 94 1.48 1.35 18.32
#